data_AF-A0A2T2U7L6-F1
#
_entry.id   AF-A0A2T2U7L6-F1
#
_cell.length_a   1.000
_cell.length_b   1.000
_cell.length_c   1.000
_cell.angle_alpha   90.00
_cell.angle_beta   90.00
_cell.angle_gamma   90.00
#
_symmetry.space_group_name_H-M   'P 1'
#
loop_
_entity.id
_entity.type
_entity.pdbx_description
1 polymer ?
#
loop_
_entity_poly.entity_id
_entity_poly.type
_entity_poly.pdbx_seq_one_letter_code
_entity_poly.pdbx_strand_id
1 'polypeptide(L)'
;MASQAISPQKVTISGMRIPTSLLFVVGLLLAPFGADALAASDPSNVAEAMQSAEQAQTNLNYVWTIIAAAMVFFMQAGFALLESGFSRAKNAVNIIMKNVMDASAGALVFFAVGFGLMFGTS
;
A
#
# COMPACT_ATOMS: atom_id res chain seq x y z
N MET A 1 50.32 13.44 23.63
CA MET A 1 50.88 12.38 22.75
C MET A 1 50.19 11.07 23.11
N ALA A 2 48.99 10.85 22.55
CA ALA A 2 48.09 9.77 22.92
C ALA A 2 48.23 8.61 21.93
N SER A 3 48.98 7.59 22.32
CA SER A 3 49.09 6.30 21.63
C SER A 3 48.58 5.23 22.59
N GLN A 4 47.26 5.02 22.61
CA GLN A 4 46.60 3.86 23.18
C GLN A 4 45.19 3.76 22.59
N ALA A 5 44.99 2.85 21.64
CA ALA A 5 43.76 2.08 21.41
C ALA A 5 43.81 1.55 19.98
N ILE A 6 43.94 0.22 19.84
CA ILE A 6 43.29 -0.67 18.85
C ILE A 6 43.96 -2.03 19.08
N SER A 7 43.58 -2.70 20.17
CA SER A 7 43.71 -4.15 20.28
C SER A 7 42.61 -4.76 19.40
N PRO A 8 42.91 -5.71 18.50
CA PRO A 8 41.91 -6.30 17.62
C PRO A 8 40.85 -7.04 18.45
N GLN A 9 39.64 -6.49 18.47
CA GLN A 9 38.51 -7.02 19.20
C GLN A 9 38.05 -8.32 18.54
N LYS A 10 38.32 -9.47 19.19
CA LYS A 10 37.59 -10.72 18.94
C LYS A 10 36.12 -10.45 19.27
N VAL A 11 35.30 -10.19 18.25
CA VAL A 11 33.83 -10.13 18.37
C VAL A 11 33.31 -11.56 18.55
N THR A 12 33.42 -12.08 19.78
CA THR A 12 32.83 -13.35 20.20
C THR A 12 31.40 -13.06 20.69
N ILE A 13 30.44 -13.02 19.77
CA ILE A 13 29.02 -13.09 20.16
C ILE A 13 28.64 -14.58 20.17
N SER A 14 28.68 -15.14 21.38
CA SER A 14 27.93 -16.32 21.83
C SER A 14 27.93 -17.56 20.90
N GLY A 15 29.01 -18.35 21.00
CA GLY A 15 28.91 -19.82 20.91
C GLY A 15 28.96 -20.51 19.54
N MET A 16 28.67 -19.86 18.41
CA MET A 16 28.82 -20.46 17.08
C MET A 16 29.98 -19.79 16.34
N ARG A 17 31.10 -20.49 16.15
CA ARG A 17 32.28 -19.98 15.44
C ARG A 17 31.98 -19.89 13.94
N ILE A 18 31.20 -18.90 13.52
CA ILE A 18 31.05 -18.60 12.10
C ILE A 18 32.41 -18.07 11.62
N PRO A 19 33.12 -18.78 10.73
CA PRO A 19 34.42 -18.33 10.27
C PRO A 19 34.22 -17.01 9.53
N THR A 20 35.10 -16.04 9.74
CA THR A 20 35.04 -14.71 9.12
C THR A 20 34.95 -14.79 7.59
N SER A 21 35.47 -15.87 7.01
CA SER A 21 35.35 -16.24 5.59
C SER A 21 33.90 -16.51 5.15
N LEU A 22 33.04 -17.08 6.00
CA LEU A 22 31.62 -17.29 5.70
C LEU A 22 30.85 -15.96 5.68
N LEU A 23 31.22 -15.02 6.55
CA LEU A 23 30.69 -13.66 6.53
C LEU A 23 31.05 -12.93 5.23
N PHE A 24 32.29 -13.10 4.75
CA PHE A 24 32.75 -12.55 3.48
C PHE A 24 32.06 -13.19 2.27
N VAL A 25 31.86 -14.52 2.29
CA VAL A 25 31.16 -15.25 1.22
C VAL A 25 29.67 -14.91 1.19
N VAL A 26 29.02 -14.81 2.34
CA VAL A 26 27.61 -14.37 2.45
C VAL A 26 27.47 -12.92 1.99
N GLY A 27 28.41 -12.04 2.36
CA GLY A 27 28.46 -10.66 1.87
C GLY A 27 28.66 -10.57 0.36
N LEU A 28 29.49 -11.44 -0.23
CA LEU A 28 29.70 -11.50 -1.68
C LEU A 28 28.49 -12.07 -2.43
N LEU A 29 27.77 -13.03 -1.84
CA LEU A 29 26.53 -13.59 -2.38
C LEU A 29 25.34 -12.62 -2.27
N LEU A 30 25.36 -11.73 -1.28
CA LEU A 30 24.37 -10.66 -1.11
C LEU A 30 24.72 -9.37 -1.88
N ALA A 31 25.99 -9.17 -2.24
CA ALA A 31 26.44 -8.02 -3.04
C ALA A 31 25.67 -7.81 -4.36
N PRO A 32 25.31 -8.84 -5.16
CA PRO A 32 24.52 -8.62 -6.37
C PRO A 32 23.08 -8.19 -6.10
N PHE A 33 22.53 -8.40 -4.90
CA PHE A 33 21.21 -7.88 -4.52
C PHE A 33 21.23 -6.36 -4.19
N GLY A 34 22.42 -5.76 -4.09
CA GLY A 34 22.62 -4.32 -3.90
C GLY A 34 23.45 -3.64 -5.00
N ALA A 35 23.99 -4.40 -5.96
CA ALA A 35 24.78 -3.85 -7.08
C ALA A 35 23.92 -3.06 -8.07
N ASP A 36 22.64 -3.44 -8.23
CA ASP A 36 21.66 -2.67 -8.99
C ASP A 36 21.41 -1.27 -8.41
N ALA A 37 21.71 -1.07 -7.11
CA ALA A 37 21.65 0.25 -6.48
C ALA A 37 22.88 1.12 -6.79
N LEU A 38 24.03 0.53 -7.16
CA LEU A 38 25.25 1.27 -7.50
C LEU A 38 25.33 1.60 -9.00
N ALA A 39 24.75 0.78 -9.88
CA ALA A 39 24.61 1.10 -11.30
C ALA A 39 23.63 2.26 -11.58
N ALA A 40 22.85 2.67 -10.57
CA ALA A 40 22.03 3.87 -10.59
C ALA A 40 22.86 5.17 -10.47
N SER A 41 24.17 5.13 -10.22
CA SER A 41 24.96 6.35 -9.95
C SER A 41 25.27 7.24 -11.16
N ASP A 42 24.64 7.02 -12.33
CA ASP A 42 24.80 7.87 -13.51
C ASP A 42 23.77 9.03 -13.44
N PRO A 43 24.19 10.28 -13.17
CA PRO A 43 23.32 11.35 -12.67
C PRO A 43 22.23 11.83 -13.65
N SER A 44 22.33 11.52 -14.95
CA SER A 44 21.26 11.77 -15.93
C SER A 44 20.14 10.72 -15.88
N ASN A 45 20.46 9.49 -15.46
CA ASN A 45 19.56 8.33 -15.58
C ASN A 45 18.78 8.09 -14.26
N VAL A 46 19.35 8.46 -13.10
CA VAL A 46 18.64 8.39 -11.81
C VAL A 46 17.49 9.38 -11.70
N ALA A 47 17.62 10.57 -12.28
CA ALA A 47 16.53 11.54 -12.26
C ALA A 47 15.30 11.03 -13.02
N GLU A 48 15.51 10.42 -14.19
CA GLU A 48 14.44 9.85 -15.02
C GLU A 48 13.86 8.55 -14.44
N ALA A 49 14.71 7.70 -13.83
CA ALA A 49 14.27 6.48 -13.16
C ALA A 49 13.46 6.77 -11.88
N MET A 50 13.86 7.78 -11.10
CA MET A 50 13.12 8.20 -9.90
C MET A 50 11.76 8.80 -10.25
N GLN A 51 11.68 9.61 -11.32
CA GLN A 51 10.40 10.15 -11.83
C GLN A 51 9.46 9.03 -12.31
N SER A 52 10.00 8.04 -13.02
CA SER A 52 9.24 6.88 -13.48
C SER A 52 8.73 6.02 -12.32
N ALA A 53 9.54 5.85 -11.28
CA ALA A 53 9.16 5.12 -10.06
C ALA A 53 8.07 5.85 -9.25
N GLU A 54 8.18 7.18 -9.12
CA GLU A 54 7.20 8.00 -8.39
C GLU A 54 5.84 8.05 -9.13
N GLN A 55 5.87 8.12 -10.46
CA GLN A 55 4.67 8.07 -11.28
C GLN A 55 4.02 6.68 -11.27
N ALA A 56 4.82 5.60 -11.27
CA ALA A 56 4.31 4.24 -11.07
C ALA A 56 3.62 4.09 -9.71
N GLN A 57 4.22 4.61 -8.63
CA GLN A 57 3.61 4.60 -7.30
C GLN A 57 2.30 5.40 -7.25
N THR A 58 2.27 6.58 -7.86
CA THR A 58 1.05 7.41 -7.95
C THR A 58 -0.08 6.67 -8.68
N ASN A 59 0.24 6.03 -9.81
CA ASN A 59 -0.74 5.24 -10.57
C ASN A 59 -1.26 4.05 -9.76
N LEU A 60 -0.38 3.35 -9.03
CA LEU A 60 -0.77 2.25 -8.16
C LEU A 60 -1.68 2.71 -7.01
N ASN A 61 -1.39 3.88 -6.42
CA ASN A 61 -2.24 4.48 -5.40
C ASN A 61 -3.64 4.80 -5.93
N TYR A 62 -3.77 5.32 -7.15
CA TYR A 62 -5.08 5.54 -7.78
C TYR A 62 -5.83 4.24 -8.04
N VAL A 63 -5.16 3.24 -8.62
CA VAL A 63 -5.77 1.93 -8.90
C VAL A 63 -6.27 1.29 -7.61
N TRP A 64 -5.44 1.26 -6.57
CA TRP A 64 -5.82 0.74 -5.26
C TRP A 64 -7.01 1.48 -4.66
N THR A 65 -7.00 2.82 -4.71
CA THR A 65 -8.07 3.64 -4.15
C THR A 65 -9.40 3.43 -4.87
N ILE A 66 -9.40 3.30 -6.20
CA ILE A 66 -10.61 3.06 -7.00
C ILE A 66 -11.15 1.65 -6.72
N ILE A 67 -10.27 0.64 -6.59
CA ILE A 67 -10.66 -0.71 -6.21
C ILE A 67 -11.28 -0.72 -4.80
N ALA A 68 -10.65 -0.04 -3.84
CA ALA A 68 -11.18 0.10 -2.49
C ALA A 68 -12.55 0.78 -2.49
N ALA A 69 -12.72 1.85 -3.28
CA ALA A 69 -14.01 2.52 -3.44
C ALA A 69 -15.08 1.60 -4.05
N ALA A 70 -14.72 0.75 -5.02
CA ALA A 70 -15.63 -0.25 -5.59
C ALA A 70 -16.04 -1.31 -4.56
N MET A 71 -15.12 -1.76 -3.70
CA MET A 71 -15.45 -2.67 -2.59
C MET A 71 -16.42 -2.04 -1.59
N VAL A 72 -16.26 -0.74 -1.29
CA VAL A 72 -17.19 -0.01 -0.42
C VAL A 72 -18.56 0.16 -1.06
N PHE A 73 -18.64 0.47 -2.36
CA PHE A 73 -19.94 0.51 -3.06
C PHE A 73 -20.69 -0.84 -2.96
N PHE A 74 -19.94 -1.95 -2.97
CA PHE A 74 -20.50 -3.29 -2.81
C PHE A 74 -21.11 -3.54 -1.41
N MET A 75 -20.82 -2.74 -0.38
CA MET A 75 -21.49 -2.84 0.92
C MET A 75 -22.98 -2.48 0.83
N GLN A 76 -23.36 -1.50 0.01
CA GLN A 76 -24.78 -1.14 -0.14
C GLN A 76 -25.57 -2.28 -0.79
N ALA A 77 -25.00 -2.92 -1.81
CA ALA A 77 -25.56 -4.13 -2.41
C ALA A 77 -25.59 -5.31 -1.41
N GLY A 78 -24.56 -5.45 -0.58
CA GLY A 78 -24.48 -6.46 0.47
C GLY A 78 -25.59 -6.32 1.52
N PHE A 79 -25.84 -5.11 2.02
CA PHE A 79 -26.94 -4.86 2.97
C PHE A 79 -28.31 -5.07 2.33
N ALA A 80 -28.51 -4.66 1.07
CA ALA A 80 -29.75 -4.91 0.35
C ALA A 80 -30.06 -6.41 0.23
N LEU A 81 -29.05 -7.24 -0.01
CA LEU A 81 -29.20 -8.70 -0.08
C LEU A 81 -29.54 -9.30 1.28
N LEU A 82 -28.89 -8.83 2.35
CA LEU A 82 -29.16 -9.30 3.71
C LEU A 82 -30.56 -8.88 4.18
N GLU A 83 -30.97 -7.63 3.97
CA GLU A 83 -32.26 -7.09 4.39
C GLU A 83 -33.44 -7.74 3.63
N SER A 84 -33.27 -7.96 2.32
CA SER A 84 -34.26 -8.67 1.50
C SER A 84 -34.30 -10.18 1.78
N GLY A 85 -33.16 -10.79 2.15
CA GLY A 85 -33.05 -12.21 2.48
C GLY A 85 -33.74 -12.62 3.79
N PHE A 86 -33.83 -11.73 4.78
CA PHE A 86 -34.61 -11.95 6.00
C PHE A 86 -36.08 -11.48 5.89
N SER A 87 -36.41 -10.73 4.84
CA SER A 87 -37.77 -10.27 4.57
C SER A 87 -38.62 -11.35 3.91
N ARG A 88 -39.92 -11.37 4.23
CA ARG A 88 -40.89 -12.25 3.57
C ARG A 88 -40.90 -11.95 2.06
N ALA A 89 -40.87 -12.99 1.23
CA ALA A 89 -40.76 -12.87 -0.24
C ALA A 89 -41.79 -11.89 -0.87
N LYS A 90 -43.00 -11.81 -0.31
CA LYS A 90 -44.06 -10.88 -0.76
C LYS A 90 -43.71 -9.39 -0.63
N ASN A 91 -42.74 -9.03 0.21
CA ASN A 91 -42.36 -7.63 0.48
C ASN A 91 -40.90 -7.34 0.13
N ALA A 92 -40.11 -8.36 -0.27
CA ALA A 92 -38.69 -8.23 -0.58
C ALA A 92 -38.43 -7.24 -1.74
N VAL A 93 -39.28 -7.25 -2.77
CA VAL A 93 -39.18 -6.33 -3.93
C VAL A 93 -39.32 -4.87 -3.49
N ASN A 94 -40.23 -4.59 -2.55
CA ASN A 94 -40.46 -3.23 -2.05
C ASN A 94 -39.31 -2.73 -1.16
N ILE A 95 -38.57 -3.64 -0.52
CA ILE A 95 -37.38 -3.30 0.28
C ILE A 95 -36.17 -3.05 -0.63
N ILE A 96 -35.91 -3.95 -1.59
CA ILE A 96 -34.80 -3.78 -2.55
C ILE A 96 -34.94 -2.47 -3.34
N MET A 97 -36.16 -2.13 -3.78
CA MET A 97 -36.41 -0.86 -4.49
C MET A 97 -35.99 0.37 -3.67
N LYS A 98 -36.26 0.38 -2.36
CA LYS A 98 -35.84 1.48 -1.48
C LYS A 98 -34.34 1.48 -1.26
N ASN A 99 -33.73 0.31 -1.10
CA ASN A 99 -32.30 0.17 -0.86
C ASN A 99 -31.47 0.59 -2.09
N VAL A 100 -31.93 0.27 -3.30
CA VAL A 100 -31.34 0.76 -4.57
C VAL A 100 -31.55 2.26 -4.76
N MET A 101 -32.73 2.78 -4.39
CA MET A 101 -33.01 4.21 -4.45
C MET A 101 -32.13 5.00 -3.47
N ASP A 102 -31.87 4.48 -2.27
CA ASP A 102 -30.97 5.08 -1.30
C ASP A 102 -29.51 5.06 -1.78
N ALA A 103 -29.04 3.93 -2.34
CA ALA A 103 -27.69 3.82 -2.89
C ALA A 103 -27.44 4.82 -4.05
N SER A 104 -28.41 4.99 -4.94
CA SER A 104 -28.30 5.91 -6.09
C SER A 104 -28.50 7.38 -5.70
N ALA A 105 -29.49 7.69 -4.87
CA ALA A 105 -29.72 9.04 -4.38
C ALA A 105 -28.57 9.50 -3.47
N GLY A 106 -28.06 8.63 -2.60
CA GLY A 106 -26.91 8.91 -1.73
C GLY A 106 -25.65 9.27 -2.53
N ALA A 107 -25.36 8.53 -3.60
CA ALA A 107 -24.25 8.85 -4.51
C ALA A 107 -24.44 10.22 -5.20
N LEU A 108 -25.64 10.51 -5.71
CA LEU A 108 -25.95 11.77 -6.38
C LEU A 108 -25.90 12.98 -5.43
N VAL A 109 -26.44 12.85 -4.22
CA VAL A 109 -26.43 13.90 -3.20
C VAL A 109 -25.01 14.15 -2.69
N PHE A 110 -24.22 13.09 -2.49
CA PHE A 110 -22.82 13.21 -2.13
C PHE A 110 -22.01 13.92 -3.23
N PHE A 111 -22.27 13.62 -4.50
CA PHE A 111 -21.61 14.31 -5.61
C PHE A 111 -22.01 15.80 -5.70
N ALA A 112 -23.29 16.12 -5.54
CA ALA A 112 -23.79 17.49 -5.73
C ALA A 112 -23.42 18.44 -4.58
N VAL A 113 -23.50 17.97 -3.33
CA VAL A 113 -23.35 18.83 -2.13
C VAL A 113 -22.35 18.23 -1.13
N GLY A 114 -22.32 16.90 -1.00
CA GLY A 114 -21.46 16.21 -0.02
C GLY A 114 -19.96 16.42 -0.25
N PHE A 115 -19.49 16.42 -1.51
CA PHE A 115 -18.08 16.63 -1.84
C PHE A 115 -17.63 18.04 -1.43
N GLY A 116 -18.46 19.05 -1.70
CA GLY A 116 -18.18 20.44 -1.34
C GLY A 116 -18.24 20.71 0.17
N LEU A 117 -19.06 19.97 0.92
CA LEU A 117 -19.14 20.10 2.39
C LEU A 117 -18.04 19.31 3.12
N MET A 118 -17.67 18.12 2.64
CA MET A 118 -16.73 17.24 3.30
C MET A 118 -15.26 17.59 2.99
N PHE A 119 -14.98 18.01 1.75
CA PHE A 119 -13.64 18.45 1.32
C PHE A 119 -13.59 19.96 1.05
N GLY A 120 -14.58 20.71 1.56
CA GLY A 120 -14.60 22.16 1.51
C GLY A 120 -13.41 22.76 2.26
N THR A 121 -12.90 23.89 1.75
CA THR A 121 -11.74 24.57 2.32
C THR A 121 -12.03 24.95 3.78
N SER A 122 -11.38 24.26 4.70
CA SER A 122 -11.30 24.57 6.13
C SER A 122 -9.87 24.34 6.60
#